data_AF-A0A1G2KTM8-F1
#
_entry.id   AF-A0A1G2KTM8-F1
#
_cell.length_a   1.000
_cell.length_b   1.000
_cell.length_c   1.000
_cell.angle_alpha   90.00
_cell.angle_beta   90.00
_cell.angle_gamma   90.00
#
_symmetry.space_group_name_H-M   'P 1'
#
loop_
_entity.id
_entity.type
_entity.pdbx_description
1 polymer ?
#
loop_
_entity_poly.entity_id
_entity_poly.type
_entity_poly.pdbx_seq_one_letter_code
_entity_poly.pdbx_strand_id
1 'polypeptide(L)'
;MKGALANRQKKEAAIASYKEAGQREISALSFREVLLTGVALYWAEGSRKSKFAFTNSEPAMVAFMAYWLEHIFGIKKEEFMPRIFINAIHEPRIRKVVRFWSDFLGVSVRQFGKPVLLKGRPKKIYENHEHYYGVLALGVRRSGNLKYRVLGLIDALKSAEKISPA
;
A
#
# COMPACT_ATOMS: atom_id res chain seq x y z
N MET A 1 -33.78 -4.34 24.31
CA MET A 1 -32.82 -5.20 23.59
C MET A 1 -33.16 -5.48 22.11
N LYS A 2 -34.43 -5.51 21.67
CA LYS A 2 -34.80 -5.77 20.26
C LYS A 2 -34.33 -4.71 19.24
N GLY A 3 -34.31 -3.42 19.61
CA GLY A 3 -33.89 -2.34 18.70
C GLY A 3 -32.41 -2.31 18.34
N ALA A 4 -31.52 -2.67 19.27
CA ALA A 4 -30.07 -2.72 19.01
C ALA A 4 -29.71 -3.84 18.02
N LEU A 5 -30.39 -4.99 18.12
CA LEU A 5 -30.23 -6.09 17.19
C LEU A 5 -30.75 -5.72 15.78
N ALA A 6 -31.91 -5.09 15.70
CA ALA A 6 -32.48 -4.63 14.43
C ALA A 6 -31.58 -3.61 13.72
N ASN A 7 -30.98 -2.66 14.47
CA ASN A 7 -30.04 -1.69 13.91
C ASN A 7 -28.74 -2.35 13.45
N ARG A 8 -28.24 -3.36 14.18
CA ARG A 8 -27.07 -4.14 13.78
C ARG A 8 -27.32 -4.90 12.47
N GLN A 9 -28.46 -5.58 12.36
CA GLN A 9 -28.86 -6.32 11.15
C GLN A 9 -29.00 -5.39 9.93
N LYS A 10 -29.64 -4.22 10.11
CA LYS A 10 -29.73 -3.20 9.04
C LYS A 10 -28.35 -2.74 8.57
N LYS A 11 -27.42 -2.50 9.50
CA LYS A 11 -26.04 -2.12 9.17
C LYS A 11 -25.31 -3.22 8.42
N GLU A 12 -25.40 -4.46 8.88
CA GLU A 12 -24.76 -5.62 8.23
C GLU A 12 -25.30 -5.84 6.81
N ALA A 13 -26.62 -5.73 6.61
CA ALA A 13 -27.25 -5.80 5.29
C ALA A 13 -26.80 -4.65 4.36
N ALA A 14 -26.72 -3.42 4.87
CA ALA A 14 -26.22 -2.28 4.09
C ALA A 14 -24.76 -2.48 3.66
N ILE A 15 -23.89 -2.96 4.58
CA ILE A 15 -22.48 -3.26 4.27
C ILE A 15 -22.38 -4.32 3.17
N ALA A 16 -23.19 -5.39 3.26
CA ALA A 16 -23.20 -6.44 2.24
C ALA A 16 -23.64 -5.90 0.87
N SER A 17 -24.71 -5.11 0.84
CA SER A 17 -25.22 -4.49 -0.40
C SER A 17 -24.18 -3.58 -1.06
N TYR A 18 -23.54 -2.68 -0.30
CA TYR A 18 -22.50 -1.81 -0.85
C TYR A 18 -21.25 -2.58 -1.28
N LYS A 19 -20.92 -3.69 -0.62
CA LYS A 19 -19.82 -4.56 -1.05
C LYS A 19 -20.10 -5.18 -2.42
N GLU A 20 -21.31 -5.68 -2.65
CA GLU A 20 -21.71 -6.23 -3.95
C GLU A 20 -21.75 -5.14 -5.03
N ALA A 21 -22.30 -3.97 -4.73
CA ALA A 21 -22.34 -2.84 -5.66
C ALA A 21 -20.91 -2.44 -6.08
N GLY A 22 -20.00 -2.30 -5.12
CA GLY A 22 -18.59 -1.97 -5.40
C GLY A 22 -17.90 -3.00 -6.28
N GLN A 23 -18.21 -4.29 -6.14
CA GLN A 23 -17.67 -5.35 -7.02
C GLN A 23 -18.20 -5.27 -8.46
N ARG A 24 -19.39 -4.71 -8.66
CA ARG A 24 -19.95 -4.48 -10.01
C ARG A 24 -19.39 -3.21 -10.64
N GLU A 25 -19.15 -2.17 -9.84
CA GLU A 25 -18.57 -0.91 -10.29
C GLU A 25 -17.08 -1.04 -10.63
N ILE A 26 -16.33 -1.75 -9.79
CA ILE A 26 -14.89 -1.99 -9.97
C ILE A 26 -14.69 -3.47 -10.30
N SER A 27 -14.57 -3.76 -11.59
CA SER A 27 -14.28 -5.10 -12.11
C SER A 27 -12.78 -5.25 -12.43
N ALA A 28 -12.43 -5.65 -13.65
CA ALA A 28 -11.04 -5.68 -14.08
C ALA A 28 -10.58 -4.26 -14.44
N LEU A 29 -9.43 -3.85 -13.90
CA LEU A 29 -8.82 -2.57 -14.24
C LEU A 29 -8.05 -2.70 -15.57
N SER A 30 -8.30 -1.77 -16.48
CA SER A 30 -7.47 -1.54 -17.65
C SER A 30 -6.08 -1.03 -17.26
N PHE A 31 -5.12 -1.13 -18.18
CA PHE A 31 -3.77 -0.57 -18.00
C PHE A 31 -3.79 0.93 -17.65
N ARG A 32 -4.72 1.70 -18.23
CA ARG A 32 -4.86 3.13 -17.95
C ARG A 32 -5.35 3.37 -16.52
N GLU A 33 -6.33 2.60 -16.05
CA GLU A 33 -6.83 2.72 -14.67
C GLU A 33 -5.76 2.32 -13.66
N VAL A 34 -5.01 1.24 -13.93
CA VAL A 34 -3.86 0.85 -13.09
C VAL A 34 -2.81 1.97 -13.05
N LEU A 35 -2.47 2.55 -14.21
CA LEU A 35 -1.54 3.68 -14.31
C LEU A 35 -2.01 4.84 -13.43
N LEU A 36 -3.24 5.31 -13.62
CA LEU A 36 -3.79 6.48 -12.92
C LEU A 36 -3.93 6.24 -11.42
N THR A 37 -4.42 5.07 -11.00
CA THR A 37 -4.54 4.72 -9.58
C THR A 37 -3.17 4.70 -8.91
N GLY A 38 -2.14 4.12 -9.53
CA GLY A 38 -0.79 4.14 -8.94
C GLY A 38 -0.16 5.53 -8.92
N VAL A 39 -0.42 6.38 -9.92
CA VAL A 39 -0.02 7.80 -9.89
C VAL A 39 -0.68 8.54 -8.72
N ALA A 40 -1.99 8.36 -8.52
CA ALA A 40 -2.73 8.99 -7.43
C ALA A 40 -2.24 8.50 -6.05
N LEU A 41 -2.02 7.19 -5.89
CA LEU A 41 -1.48 6.62 -4.67
C LEU A 41 -0.07 7.13 -4.37
N TYR A 42 0.81 7.17 -5.36
CA TYR A 42 2.15 7.74 -5.18
C TYR A 42 2.09 9.25 -4.88
N TRP A 43 1.14 9.97 -5.44
CA TRP A 43 0.97 11.38 -5.14
C TRP A 43 0.61 11.62 -3.67
N ALA A 44 -0.20 10.73 -3.09
CA ALA A 44 -0.63 10.76 -1.69
C ALA A 44 0.44 10.27 -0.71
N GLU A 45 1.01 9.07 -0.95
CA GLU A 45 1.83 8.32 0.02
C GLU A 45 3.30 8.13 -0.42
N GLY A 46 3.66 8.63 -1.61
CA GLY A 46 4.99 8.48 -2.19
C GLY A 46 6.00 9.52 -1.69
N SER A 47 7.26 9.09 -1.58
CA SER A 47 8.37 9.99 -1.23
C SER A 47 8.73 10.94 -2.38
N ARG A 48 8.67 12.25 -2.14
CA ARG A 48 9.10 13.27 -3.10
C ARG A 48 10.54 13.74 -2.89
N LYS A 49 11.02 13.73 -1.64
CA LYS A 49 12.29 14.34 -1.23
C LYS A 49 13.51 13.44 -1.40
N SER A 50 13.33 12.13 -1.54
CA SER A 50 14.42 11.16 -1.58
C SER A 50 14.37 10.27 -2.85
N LYS A 51 14.84 9.02 -2.75
CA LYS A 51 14.65 8.00 -3.78
C LYS A 51 13.17 7.60 -3.86
N PHE A 52 12.78 6.88 -4.91
CA PHE A 52 11.43 6.34 -5.01
C PHE A 52 11.17 5.44 -3.80
N ALA A 53 10.09 5.73 -3.09
CA ALA A 53 9.57 4.86 -2.04
C ALA A 53 8.08 5.12 -1.90
N PHE A 54 7.29 4.05 -1.86
CA PHE A 54 5.89 4.09 -1.46
C PHE A 54 5.77 3.48 -0.06
N THR A 55 5.17 4.18 0.90
CA THR A 55 5.17 3.75 2.31
C THR A 55 3.74 3.57 2.82
N ASN A 56 3.37 2.37 3.26
CA ASN A 56 2.05 2.14 3.82
C ASN A 56 2.05 0.95 4.80
N SER A 57 1.09 0.91 5.73
CA SER A 57 0.88 -0.24 6.62
C SER A 57 -0.15 -1.24 6.10
N GLU A 58 -1.00 -0.83 5.16
CA GLU A 58 -2.03 -1.69 4.58
C GLU A 58 -1.39 -2.58 3.49
N PRO A 59 -1.42 -3.93 3.64
CA PRO A 59 -0.77 -4.82 2.68
C PRO A 59 -1.30 -4.74 1.25
N ALA A 60 -2.61 -4.71 1.03
CA ALA A 60 -3.20 -4.60 -0.30
C ALA A 60 -2.75 -3.33 -1.05
N MET A 61 -2.59 -2.18 -0.38
CA MET A 61 -2.03 -0.97 -0.99
C MET A 61 -0.58 -1.17 -1.44
N VAL A 62 0.24 -1.82 -0.61
CA VAL A 62 1.64 -2.13 -0.95
C VAL A 62 1.71 -3.13 -2.11
N ALA A 63 0.87 -4.16 -2.11
CA ALA A 63 0.79 -5.13 -3.21
C ALA A 63 0.35 -4.48 -4.51
N PHE A 64 -0.65 -3.58 -4.47
CA PHE A 64 -1.06 -2.82 -5.65
C PHE A 64 0.11 -1.99 -6.21
N MET A 65 0.89 -1.34 -5.35
CA MET A 65 2.03 -0.55 -5.79
C MET A 65 3.18 -1.42 -6.32
N ALA A 66 3.40 -2.63 -5.79
CA ALA A 66 4.31 -3.60 -6.38
C ALA A 66 3.85 -4.02 -7.79
N TYR A 67 2.57 -4.37 -7.93
CA TYR A 67 1.96 -4.70 -9.22
C TYR A 67 2.09 -3.55 -10.22
N TRP A 68 1.82 -2.31 -9.80
CA TRP A 68 1.98 -1.11 -10.61
C TRP A 68 3.42 -0.93 -11.10
N LEU A 69 4.41 -1.13 -10.24
CA LEU A 69 5.82 -1.07 -10.61
C LEU A 69 6.20 -2.16 -11.63
N GLU A 70 5.75 -3.39 -11.43
CA GLU A 70 6.00 -4.51 -12.33
C GLU A 70 5.37 -4.27 -13.71
N HIS A 71 4.09 -3.89 -13.75
CA HIS A 71 3.31 -3.91 -14.99
C HIS A 71 3.30 -2.59 -15.77
N ILE A 72 3.48 -1.45 -15.09
CA ILE A 72 3.53 -0.12 -15.75
C ILE A 72 4.96 0.31 -16.05
N PHE A 73 5.91 -0.05 -15.19
CA PHE A 73 7.30 0.38 -15.31
C PHE A 73 8.28 -0.75 -15.62
N GLY A 74 7.84 -2.01 -15.65
CA GLY A 74 8.69 -3.16 -15.96
C GLY A 74 9.74 -3.45 -14.89
N ILE A 75 9.53 -2.96 -13.66
CA ILE A 75 10.48 -3.16 -12.55
C ILE A 75 10.42 -4.61 -12.11
N LYS A 76 11.56 -5.29 -12.05
CA LYS A 76 11.59 -6.69 -11.60
C LYS A 76 11.59 -6.77 -10.08
N LYS A 77 11.06 -7.86 -9.52
CA LYS A 77 10.99 -8.07 -8.07
C LYS A 77 12.35 -7.99 -7.38
N GLU A 78 13.44 -8.40 -8.04
CA GLU A 78 14.81 -8.36 -7.49
C GLU A 78 15.34 -6.93 -7.32
N GLU A 79 14.71 -5.96 -7.99
CA GLU A 79 15.03 -4.54 -7.89
C GLU A 79 14.31 -3.87 -6.71
N PHE A 80 13.31 -4.53 -6.11
CA PHE A 80 12.67 -4.02 -4.91
C PHE A 80 13.63 -4.00 -3.72
N MET A 81 13.53 -2.91 -2.95
CA MET A 81 14.32 -2.63 -1.76
C MET A 81 13.37 -2.32 -0.59
N PRO A 82 12.60 -3.30 -0.09
CA PRO A 82 11.66 -3.08 1.00
C PRO A 82 12.37 -2.75 2.31
N ARG A 83 11.76 -1.89 3.12
CA ARG A 83 12.21 -1.59 4.48
C ARG A 83 11.01 -1.48 5.41
N ILE A 84 11.08 -2.15 6.56
CA ILE A 84 10.01 -2.15 7.55
C ILE A 84 10.32 -1.14 8.65
N PHE A 85 9.31 -0.38 9.04
CA PHE A 85 9.30 0.50 10.20
C PHE A 85 8.26 -0.03 11.19
N ILE A 86 8.67 -0.30 12.42
CA ILE A 86 7.78 -0.93 13.40
C ILE A 86 8.16 -0.48 14.81
N ASN A 87 7.19 -0.41 15.71
CA ASN A 87 7.45 -0.07 17.11
C ASN A 87 8.40 -1.10 17.75
N ALA A 88 9.33 -0.63 18.58
CA ALA A 88 10.32 -1.45 19.28
C ALA A 88 9.71 -2.60 20.11
N ILE A 89 8.47 -2.48 20.59
CA ILE A 89 7.76 -3.58 21.28
C ILE A 89 7.67 -4.87 20.44
N HIS A 90 7.72 -4.76 19.11
CA HIS A 90 7.65 -5.90 18.20
C HIS A 90 9.02 -6.46 17.81
N GLU A 91 10.11 -5.98 18.41
CA GLU A 91 11.46 -6.49 18.17
C GLU A 91 11.56 -8.03 18.31
N PRO A 92 10.97 -8.69 19.33
CA PRO A 92 11.03 -10.15 19.45
C PRO A 92 10.42 -10.91 18.27
N ARG A 93 9.48 -10.30 17.54
CA ARG A 93 8.79 -10.91 16.39
C ARG A 93 9.22 -10.36 15.03
N ILE A 94 10.33 -9.61 14.97
CA ILE A 94 10.76 -8.98 13.71
C ILE A 94 10.97 -9.97 12.57
N ARG A 95 11.44 -11.20 12.87
CA ARG A 95 11.60 -12.27 11.88
C ARG A 95 10.26 -12.69 11.27
N LYS A 96 9.20 -12.81 12.08
CA LYS A 96 7.83 -13.11 11.64
C LYS A 96 7.30 -11.98 10.74
N VAL A 97 7.56 -10.73 11.12
CA VAL A 97 7.14 -9.55 10.35
C VAL A 97 7.81 -9.47 8.99
N VAL A 98 9.13 -9.67 8.92
CA VAL A 98 9.87 -9.71 7.65
C VAL A 98 9.36 -10.85 6.76
N ARG A 99 9.13 -12.03 7.34
CA ARG A 99 8.63 -13.19 6.59
C ARG A 99 7.22 -12.93 6.04
N PHE A 100 6.32 -12.36 6.82
CA PHE A 100 4.99 -11.97 6.35
C PHE A 100 5.08 -11.11 5.07
N TRP A 101 5.86 -10.03 5.09
CA TRP A 101 5.98 -9.15 3.91
C TRP A 101 6.72 -9.82 2.75
N SER A 102 7.71 -10.67 3.04
CA SER A 102 8.44 -11.44 2.04
C SER A 102 7.50 -12.37 1.28
N ASP A 103 6.70 -13.15 2.00
CA ASP A 103 5.73 -14.08 1.43
C ASP A 103 4.62 -13.33 0.69
N PHE A 104 4.10 -12.26 1.30
CA PHE A 104 2.99 -11.47 0.75
C PHE A 104 3.37 -10.76 -0.57
N LEU A 105 4.60 -10.25 -0.69
CA LEU A 105 5.07 -9.59 -1.91
C LEU A 105 5.75 -10.56 -2.90
N GLY A 106 6.08 -11.78 -2.45
CA GLY A 106 6.88 -12.74 -3.21
C GLY A 106 8.29 -12.22 -3.50
N VAL A 107 8.92 -11.56 -2.51
CA VAL A 107 10.29 -11.03 -2.60
C VAL A 107 11.18 -11.71 -1.57
N SER A 108 12.47 -11.87 -1.83
CA SER A 108 13.38 -12.56 -0.90
C SER A 108 13.59 -11.76 0.39
N VAL A 109 13.60 -12.44 1.54
CA VAL A 109 13.99 -11.85 2.84
C VAL A 109 15.36 -11.13 2.79
N ARG A 110 16.25 -11.54 1.88
CA ARG A 110 17.58 -10.94 1.70
C ARG A 110 17.54 -9.54 1.08
N GLN A 111 16.43 -9.17 0.43
CA GLN A 111 16.22 -7.85 -0.16
C GLN A 111 15.79 -6.81 0.88
N PHE A 112 15.30 -7.24 2.05
CA PHE A 112 14.85 -6.31 3.08
C PHE A 112 16.03 -5.59 3.71
N GLY A 113 15.96 -4.25 3.73
CA GLY A 113 16.85 -3.46 4.56
C GLY A 113 16.63 -3.75 6.05
N LYS A 114 17.63 -3.43 6.88
CA LYS A 114 17.53 -3.53 8.34
C LYS A 114 16.23 -2.83 8.82
N PRO A 115 15.31 -3.54 9.49
CA PRO A 115 14.10 -2.93 10.02
C PRO A 115 14.43 -1.79 10.98
N VAL A 116 13.62 -0.74 10.95
CA VAL A 116 13.77 0.44 11.81
C VAL A 116 12.81 0.30 12.98
N LEU A 117 13.39 0.22 14.19
CA LEU A 117 12.63 0.18 15.43
C LEU A 117 12.32 1.60 15.88
N LEU A 118 11.03 1.96 15.87
CA LEU A 118 10.54 3.26 16.30
C LEU A 118 10.45 3.27 17.82
N LYS A 119 11.25 4.14 18.46
CA LYS A 119 11.25 4.35 19.90
C LYS A 119 10.12 5.31 20.27
N GLY A 120 9.05 4.76 20.84
CA GLY A 120 7.94 5.51 21.40
C GLY A 120 7.06 4.56 22.19
N ARG A 121 6.68 4.93 23.42
CA ARG A 121 5.78 4.10 24.23
C ARG A 121 4.39 4.15 23.61
N PRO A 122 3.84 3.05 23.08
CA PRO A 122 2.43 3.04 22.73
C PRO A 122 1.64 3.21 24.05
N LYS A 123 0.79 4.23 24.14
CA LYS A 123 -0.06 4.45 25.34
C LYS A 123 -1.03 3.28 25.60
N LYS A 124 -1.24 2.42 24.59
CA LYS A 124 -2.07 1.22 24.64
C LYS A 124 -1.45 0.11 23.79
N ILE A 125 -1.39 -1.11 24.32
CA ILE A 125 -1.15 -2.30 23.50
C ILE A 125 -2.50 -2.68 22.90
N TYR A 126 -2.62 -2.62 21.57
CA TYR A 126 -3.86 -2.96 20.87
C TYR A 126 -4.04 -4.48 20.84
N GLU A 127 -5.29 -4.96 20.89
CA GLU A 127 -5.65 -6.39 20.74
C GLU A 127 -5.06 -7.01 19.47
N ASN A 128 -4.82 -6.20 18.43
CA ASN A 128 -4.28 -6.64 17.14
C ASN A 128 -2.73 -6.72 17.11
N HIS A 129 -2.07 -6.76 18.26
CA HIS A 129 -0.60 -6.78 18.36
C HIS A 129 0.04 -7.86 17.48
N GLU A 130 -0.54 -9.07 17.47
CA GLU A 130 -0.03 -10.21 16.72
C GLU A 130 -0.25 -10.10 15.20
N HIS A 131 -1.26 -9.35 14.76
CA HIS A 131 -1.66 -9.21 13.36
C HIS A 131 -1.20 -7.90 12.71
N TYR A 132 -0.59 -6.99 13.47
CA TYR A 132 0.08 -5.83 12.92
C TYR A 132 1.42 -6.27 12.31
N TYR A 133 1.81 -5.77 11.14
CA TYR A 133 3.11 -6.14 10.52
C TYR A 133 4.00 -4.92 10.25
N GLY A 134 3.75 -3.81 10.96
CA GLY A 134 4.51 -2.57 10.75
C GLY A 134 4.08 -1.82 9.49
N VAL A 135 4.84 -0.78 9.18
CA VAL A 135 4.73 0.01 7.95
C VAL A 135 5.84 -0.45 7.01
N LEU A 136 5.50 -0.75 5.75
CA LEU A 136 6.50 -1.09 4.74
C LEU A 136 6.72 0.10 3.80
N ALA A 137 7.98 0.49 3.65
CA ALA A 137 8.44 1.35 2.56
C ALA A 137 8.95 0.47 1.42
N LEU A 138 8.23 0.46 0.30
CA LEU A 138 8.58 -0.23 -0.93
C LEU A 138 9.46 0.69 -1.78
N GLY A 139 10.77 0.50 -1.70
CA GLY A 139 11.75 1.19 -2.54
C GLY A 139 12.12 0.41 -3.79
N VAL A 140 12.77 1.09 -4.75
CA VAL A 140 13.33 0.49 -5.97
C VAL A 140 14.82 0.83 -6.09
N ARG A 141 15.62 -0.13 -6.53
CA ARG A 141 17.06 0.04 -6.76
C ARG A 141 17.29 1.06 -7.89
N ARG A 142 18.24 1.99 -7.70
CA ARG A 142 18.63 3.02 -8.71
C ARG A 142 17.43 3.79 -9.30
N SER A 143 16.43 4.12 -8.47
CA SER A 143 15.13 4.65 -8.90
C SER A 143 15.08 6.13 -9.32
N GLY A 144 16.18 6.76 -9.73
CA GLY A 144 16.22 8.19 -10.03
C GLY A 144 15.27 8.56 -11.16
N ASN A 145 15.47 7.93 -12.32
CA ASN A 145 14.65 8.14 -13.51
C ASN A 145 13.19 7.70 -13.30
N LEU A 146 12.96 6.59 -12.59
CA LEU A 146 11.61 6.14 -12.22
C LEU A 146 10.86 7.24 -11.45
N LYS A 147 11.51 7.85 -10.44
CA LYS A 147 10.90 8.93 -9.67
C LYS A 147 10.54 10.12 -10.58
N TYR A 148 11.46 10.56 -11.44
CA TYR A 148 11.19 11.69 -12.33
C TYR A 148 10.03 11.40 -13.29
N ARG A 149 9.97 10.18 -13.83
CA ARG A 149 8.85 9.74 -14.68
C ARG A 149 7.52 9.79 -13.92
N VAL A 150 7.48 9.30 -12.68
CA VAL A 150 6.27 9.34 -11.84
C VAL A 150 5.87 10.77 -11.48
N LEU A 151 6.83 11.65 -11.17
CA LEU A 151 6.52 13.07 -10.91
C LEU A 151 5.95 13.76 -12.15
N GLY A 152 6.49 13.47 -13.35
CA GLY A 152 5.92 13.98 -14.60
C GLY A 152 4.49 13.49 -14.85
N LEU A 153 4.19 12.22 -14.54
CA LEU A 153 2.82 11.70 -14.60
C LEU A 153 1.88 12.39 -13.60
N ILE A 154 2.36 12.71 -12.41
CA ILE A 154 1.60 13.47 -11.41
C ILE A 154 1.28 14.87 -11.93
N ASP A 155 2.25 15.55 -12.53
CA ASP A 155 2.03 16.88 -13.08
C ASP A 155 1.07 16.85 -14.26
N ALA A 156 1.19 15.86 -15.16
CA ALA A 156 0.21 15.63 -16.21
C ALA A 156 -1.20 15.37 -15.65
N LEU A 157 -1.34 14.58 -14.58
CA LEU A 157 -2.64 14.33 -13.93
C LEU A 157 -3.25 15.60 -13.33
N LYS A 158 -2.44 16.49 -12.73
CA LYS A 158 -2.92 17.77 -12.18
C LYS A 158 -3.41 18.72 -13.28
N SER A 159 -2.72 18.73 -14.41
CA SER A 159 -2.98 19.61 -15.54
C SER A 159 -4.00 19.04 -16.54
N ALA A 160 -4.41 17.78 -16.38
CA ALA A 160 -5.41 17.16 -17.24
C ALA A 160 -6.74 17.92 -17.12
N GLU A 161 -7.34 18.23 -18.28
CA GLU A 161 -8.72 18.70 -18.32
C GLU A 161 -9.63 17.64 -17.72
N LYS A 162 -10.42 18.03 -16.72
CA LYS A 162 -11.00 17.06 -15.79
C LYS A 162 -12.17 16.27 -16.36
N ILE A 163 -12.71 16.66 -17.52
CA ILE A 163 -13.68 15.93 -18.34
C ILE A 163 -13.57 16.51 -19.76
N SER A 164 -13.25 15.68 -20.75
CA SER A 164 -13.50 16.02 -22.16
C SER A 164 -14.97 15.71 -22.43
N PRO A 165 -15.78 16.63 -22.99
CA PRO A 165 -17.15 16.30 -23.39
C PRO A 165 -17.08 15.15 -24.39
N ALA A 166 -17.82 14.08 -24.10
CA ALA A 166 -18.01 12.96 -25.01
C ALA A 166 -18.60 13.42 -26.34
#